data_AF-A0A940UT81-F1
#
_entry.id   AF-A0A940UT81-F1
#
_cell.length_a   1.000
_cell.length_b   1.000
_cell.length_c   1.000
_cell.angle_alpha   90.00
_cell.angle_beta   90.00
_cell.angle_gamma   90.00
#
_symmetry.space_group_name_H-M   'P 1'
#
loop_
_entity.id
_entity.type
_entity.pdbx_description
1 polymer ?
#
loop_
_entity_poly.entity_id
_entity_poly.type
_entity_poly.pdbx_seq_one_letter_code
_entity_poly.pdbx_strand_id
1 'polypeptide(L)'
;APNHMCVITPNRLPYCGILSYNGAKITMQADPHGYVCKIPKGNCLNEKLGIYDEVNRAVYNKSNQTVKKVSLYSSIKYPQTNCGCFECASFYIPDLDAMGVVSRGYFGDTPLGIPFAKMAAIMSGGSQNNGFMGTSVRAIRMKRFLQGDGGWNRVVWVDKELKVQVADAIPEELYDKIATEEDALDIDQVKQFLVEKKHPITEKYWKMGEPVMMTLPGPGEDWPDADIAEEA
;
A
#
# COMPACT_ATOMS: atom_id res chain seq x y z
N ALA A 1 -15.18 -11.55 -1.12
CA ALA A 1 -14.32 -11.06 -2.21
C ALA A 1 -13.88 -12.24 -3.09
N PRO A 2 -14.72 -12.66 -4.05
CA PRO A 2 -14.50 -13.89 -4.84
C PRO A 2 -13.31 -13.82 -5.80
N ASN A 3 -12.91 -12.61 -6.21
CA ASN A 3 -11.79 -12.38 -7.13
C ASN A 3 -10.48 -12.01 -6.40
N HIS A 4 -10.47 -12.09 -5.06
CA HIS A 4 -9.31 -11.71 -4.26
C HIS A 4 -8.33 -12.87 -4.07
N MET A 5 -7.04 -12.57 -4.22
CA MET A 5 -5.95 -13.46 -3.86
C MET A 5 -4.85 -12.67 -3.15
N CYS A 6 -4.41 -13.15 -1.98
CA CYS A 6 -3.21 -12.64 -1.33
C CYS A 6 -1.95 -13.30 -1.91
N VAL A 7 -0.94 -12.50 -2.26
CA VAL A 7 0.41 -12.97 -2.56
C VAL A 7 1.31 -12.71 -1.34
N ILE A 8 1.87 -13.78 -0.78
CA ILE A 8 2.72 -13.73 0.42
C ILE A 8 4.17 -13.94 0.01
N THR A 9 5.07 -13.06 0.44
CA THR A 9 6.52 -13.17 0.20
C THR A 9 7.29 -13.00 1.52
N PRO A 10 8.59 -13.32 1.56
CA PRO A 10 9.40 -13.02 2.75
C PRO A 10 9.39 -11.55 3.18
N ASN A 11 9.14 -10.61 2.25
CA ASN A 11 9.12 -9.17 2.49
C ASN A 11 7.72 -8.55 2.38
N ARG A 12 6.66 -9.37 2.29
CA ARG A 12 5.27 -8.91 2.23
C ARG A 12 4.34 -9.94 2.87
N LEU A 13 3.74 -9.56 3.99
CA LEU A 13 2.73 -10.35 4.67
C LEU A 13 1.34 -10.11 4.09
N PRO A 14 0.39 -11.06 4.24
CA PRO A 14 -0.99 -10.79 3.92
C PRO A 14 -1.53 -9.65 4.80
N TYR A 15 -2.54 -8.96 4.29
CA TYR A 15 -3.02 -7.74 4.93
C TYR A 15 -3.70 -7.99 6.29
N CYS A 16 -4.14 -9.22 6.56
CA CYS A 16 -4.65 -9.63 7.87
C CYS A 16 -3.56 -9.92 8.91
N GLY A 17 -2.28 -9.96 8.52
CA GLY A 17 -1.16 -10.18 9.44
C GLY A 17 -1.04 -11.59 10.02
N ILE A 18 -1.98 -12.50 9.73
CA ILE A 18 -2.10 -13.80 10.41
C ILE A 18 -1.07 -14.84 9.97
N LEU A 19 -0.60 -14.78 8.71
CA LEU A 19 0.24 -15.81 8.12
C LEU A 19 1.60 -15.25 7.72
N SER A 20 2.68 -15.85 8.22
CA SER A 20 4.04 -15.55 7.72
C SER A 20 4.34 -16.34 6.46
N TYR A 21 5.39 -15.95 5.72
CA TYR A 21 5.83 -16.73 4.54
C TYR A 21 6.21 -18.18 4.91
N ASN A 22 6.90 -18.39 6.03
CA ASN A 22 7.22 -19.73 6.53
C ASN A 22 5.97 -20.47 7.02
N GLY A 23 5.04 -19.76 7.67
CA GLY A 23 3.74 -20.30 8.04
C GLY A 23 2.98 -20.80 6.81
N ALA A 24 2.95 -20.02 5.73
CA ALA A 24 2.31 -20.42 4.47
C ALA A 24 2.93 -21.68 3.85
N LYS A 25 4.26 -21.83 3.94
CA LYS A 25 4.94 -23.06 3.49
C LYS A 25 4.50 -24.28 4.31
N ILE A 26 4.41 -24.15 5.62
CA ILE A 26 3.97 -25.22 6.52
C ILE A 26 2.50 -25.57 6.25
N THR A 27 1.63 -24.56 6.12
CA THR A 27 0.21 -24.76 5.79
C THR A 27 0.04 -25.52 4.47
N MET A 28 0.80 -25.16 3.44
CA MET A 28 0.77 -25.86 2.15
C MET A 28 1.29 -27.30 2.23
N GLN A 29 2.28 -27.58 3.09
CA GLN A 29 2.76 -28.96 3.30
C GLN A 29 1.76 -29.81 4.08
N ALA A 30 1.06 -29.21 5.04
CA ALA A 30 0.04 -29.86 5.84
C ALA A 30 -1.23 -30.17 5.02
N ASP A 31 -1.63 -29.26 4.13
CA ASP A 31 -2.76 -29.44 3.23
C ASP A 31 -2.42 -28.99 1.79
N PRO A 32 -1.90 -29.89 0.95
CA PRO A 32 -1.54 -29.58 -0.44
C PRO A 32 -2.71 -29.20 -1.34
N HIS A 33 -3.94 -29.54 -0.95
CA HIS A 33 -5.17 -29.22 -1.70
C HIS A 33 -5.95 -28.05 -1.09
N GLY A 34 -5.39 -27.42 -0.07
CA GLY A 34 -5.98 -26.28 0.62
C GLY A 34 -5.91 -24.97 -0.15
N TYR A 35 -6.21 -23.88 0.56
CA TYR A 35 -6.31 -22.53 -0.01
C TYR A 35 -4.95 -21.83 -0.18
N VAL A 36 -3.86 -22.40 0.34
CA VAL A 36 -2.49 -21.88 0.19
C VAL A 36 -1.75 -22.69 -0.86
N CYS A 37 -1.24 -22.02 -1.89
CA CYS A 37 -0.47 -22.67 -2.96
C CYS A 37 0.86 -21.99 -3.21
N LYS A 38 1.80 -22.74 -3.79
CA LYS A 38 3.09 -22.21 -4.26
C LYS A 38 2.89 -21.44 -5.57
N ILE A 39 3.50 -20.26 -5.63
CA ILE A 39 3.61 -19.47 -6.85
C ILE A 39 5.10 -19.42 -7.24
N PRO A 40 5.49 -19.90 -8.43
CA PRO A 40 6.84 -19.63 -8.96
C PRO A 40 7.07 -18.13 -9.04
N LYS A 41 8.28 -17.64 -8.73
CA LYS A 41 8.56 -16.20 -8.81
C LYS A 41 8.52 -15.72 -10.27
N GLY A 42 9.05 -16.49 -11.20
CA GLY A 42 9.13 -16.10 -12.61
C GLY A 42 10.15 -15.00 -12.89
N ASN A 43 10.04 -14.38 -14.06
CA ASN A 43 10.85 -13.24 -14.46
C ASN A 43 10.42 -11.98 -13.71
N CYS A 44 11.42 -11.20 -13.30
CA CYS A 44 11.19 -9.86 -12.76
C CYS A 44 10.90 -8.88 -13.88
N LEU A 45 9.71 -8.30 -13.88
CA LEU A 45 9.31 -7.27 -14.84
C LEU A 45 9.57 -5.85 -14.30
N ASN A 46 9.41 -5.66 -12.99
CA ASN A 46 9.78 -4.42 -12.31
C ASN A 46 10.11 -4.71 -10.84
N GLU A 47 11.38 -4.54 -10.44
CA GLU A 47 11.81 -4.88 -9.07
C GLU A 47 11.34 -3.84 -8.03
N LYS A 48 11.22 -2.57 -8.43
CA LYS A 48 10.77 -1.46 -7.56
C LYS A 48 9.33 -1.67 -7.11
N LEU A 49 8.43 -1.94 -8.06
CA LEU A 49 7.01 -2.24 -7.84
C LEU A 49 6.78 -3.69 -7.39
N GLY A 50 7.73 -4.59 -7.66
CA GLY A 50 7.64 -6.02 -7.36
C GLY A 50 6.73 -6.78 -8.32
N ILE A 51 6.77 -6.46 -9.61
CA ILE A 51 5.94 -7.10 -10.63
C ILE A 51 6.70 -8.28 -11.22
N TYR A 52 6.06 -9.44 -11.22
CA TYR A 52 6.62 -10.68 -11.76
C TYR A 52 5.59 -11.40 -12.64
N ASP A 53 6.05 -12.01 -13.74
CA ASP A 53 5.17 -12.62 -14.75
C ASP A 53 4.35 -13.81 -14.22
N GLU A 54 4.99 -14.72 -13.50
CA GLU A 54 4.38 -15.90 -12.90
C GLU A 54 3.42 -15.54 -11.76
N VAL A 55 3.71 -14.47 -11.02
CA VAL A 55 2.81 -13.94 -10.00
C VAL A 55 1.57 -13.35 -10.67
N ASN A 56 1.73 -12.56 -11.72
CA ASN A 56 0.60 -12.03 -12.49
C ASN A 56 -0.27 -13.16 -13.06
N ARG A 57 0.35 -14.20 -13.63
CA ARG A 57 -0.37 -15.37 -14.15
C ARG A 57 -1.14 -16.11 -13.06
N ALA A 58 -0.53 -16.33 -11.90
CA ALA A 58 -1.20 -16.98 -10.78
C ALA A 58 -2.41 -16.17 -10.28
N VAL A 59 -2.24 -14.85 -10.11
CA VAL A 59 -3.33 -13.96 -9.69
C VAL A 59 -4.44 -13.92 -10.73
N TYR A 60 -4.13 -13.81 -12.02
CA TYR A 60 -5.11 -13.84 -13.10
C TYR A 60 -5.96 -15.12 -13.05
N ASN A 61 -5.32 -16.28 -12.96
CA ASN A 61 -6.00 -17.58 -12.89
C ASN A 61 -6.86 -17.73 -11.63
N LYS A 62 -6.45 -17.16 -10.50
CA LYS A 62 -7.14 -17.27 -9.20
C LYS A 62 -8.16 -16.15 -8.93
N SER A 63 -8.21 -15.12 -9.78
CA SER A 63 -9.12 -13.98 -9.66
C SER A 63 -10.29 -14.04 -10.65
N ASN A 64 -10.65 -15.23 -11.12
CA ASN A 64 -11.60 -15.42 -12.22
C ASN A 64 -11.23 -14.59 -13.46
N GLN A 65 -9.93 -14.49 -13.75
CA GLN A 65 -9.39 -13.80 -14.93
C GLN A 65 -9.69 -12.29 -14.97
N THR A 66 -9.89 -11.67 -13.80
CA THR A 66 -10.20 -10.23 -13.70
C THR A 66 -8.98 -9.36 -13.39
N VAL A 67 -8.01 -9.87 -12.63
CA VAL A 67 -6.81 -9.12 -12.23
C VAL A 67 -5.63 -9.56 -13.09
N LYS A 68 -5.21 -8.72 -14.03
CA LYS A 68 -4.13 -9.03 -14.99
C LYS A 68 -2.72 -8.78 -14.43
N LYS A 69 -2.57 -7.79 -13.54
CA LYS A 69 -1.27 -7.30 -13.08
C LYS A 69 -1.35 -6.87 -11.62
N VAL A 70 -0.32 -7.21 -10.83
CA VAL A 70 -0.20 -6.77 -9.44
C VAL A 70 1.20 -6.26 -9.13
N SER A 71 1.26 -5.11 -8.46
CA SER A 71 2.45 -4.62 -7.78
C SER A 71 2.44 -5.12 -6.34
N LEU A 72 3.55 -5.71 -5.91
CA LEU A 72 3.68 -6.21 -4.54
C LEU A 72 4.04 -5.10 -3.55
N TYR A 73 4.62 -4.00 -4.02
CA TYR A 73 5.20 -2.96 -3.17
C TYR A 73 4.66 -1.55 -3.48
N SER A 74 3.50 -1.43 -4.14
CA SER A 74 2.86 -0.15 -4.47
C SER A 74 1.36 -0.21 -4.18
N SER A 75 0.85 0.85 -3.56
CA SER A 75 -0.57 1.17 -3.39
C SER A 75 -1.12 2.00 -4.54
N ILE A 76 -0.27 2.79 -5.18
CA ILE A 76 -0.66 3.67 -6.27
C ILE A 76 -0.94 2.85 -7.53
N LYS A 77 0.03 2.06 -7.99
CA LYS A 77 0.02 1.45 -9.32
C LYS A 77 -0.19 -0.05 -9.26
N TYR A 78 -1.31 -0.52 -9.80
CA TYR A 78 -1.72 -1.93 -9.80
C TYR A 78 -1.69 -2.59 -8.42
N PRO A 79 -2.28 -1.99 -7.36
CA PRO A 79 -2.25 -2.58 -6.04
C PRO A 79 -2.93 -3.96 -6.04
N GLN A 80 -2.45 -4.89 -5.22
CA GLN A 80 -3.15 -6.16 -5.06
C GLN A 80 -4.51 -5.90 -4.39
N THR A 81 -5.55 -6.61 -4.85
CA THR A 81 -6.93 -6.47 -4.36
C THR A 81 -7.06 -6.74 -2.86
N ASN A 82 -8.15 -6.29 -2.25
CA ASN A 82 -8.41 -6.46 -0.83
C ASN A 82 -9.64 -7.33 -0.58
N CYS A 83 -9.59 -8.22 0.42
CA CYS A 83 -10.77 -8.96 0.89
C CYS A 83 -11.64 -8.10 1.81
N GLY A 84 -11.12 -7.72 2.97
CA GLY A 84 -11.82 -6.96 3.99
C GLY A 84 -11.28 -7.12 5.42
N CYS A 85 -10.34 -8.05 5.66
CA CYS A 85 -9.76 -8.33 6.98
C CYS A 85 -8.41 -7.64 7.24
N PHE A 86 -8.07 -6.60 6.48
CA PHE A 86 -6.82 -5.85 6.69
C PHE A 86 -6.85 -5.05 7.99
N GLU A 87 -5.72 -4.97 8.69
CA GLU A 87 -5.60 -4.27 9.98
C GLU A 87 -5.40 -2.76 9.80
N CYS A 88 -4.77 -2.36 8.69
CA CYS A 88 -4.56 -0.96 8.32
C CYS A 88 -4.80 -0.78 6.81
N ALA A 89 -4.97 0.47 6.38
CA ALA A 89 -5.06 0.86 4.98
C ALA A 89 -4.00 1.91 4.68
N SER A 90 -3.25 1.71 3.61
CA SER A 90 -2.45 2.77 2.99
C SER A 90 -3.27 3.42 1.87
N PHE A 91 -3.21 4.74 1.79
CA PHE A 91 -3.97 5.54 0.86
C PHE A 91 -3.12 6.65 0.27
N TYR A 92 -3.34 6.96 -1.00
CA TYR A 92 -2.70 8.07 -1.69
C TYR A 92 -3.47 9.37 -1.45
N ILE A 93 -2.75 10.48 -1.24
CA ILE A 93 -3.26 11.83 -1.05
C ILE A 93 -2.87 12.65 -2.28
N PRO A 94 -3.77 12.79 -3.28
CA PRO A 94 -3.44 13.41 -4.56
C PRO A 94 -2.88 14.81 -4.43
N ASP A 95 -3.52 15.65 -3.62
CA ASP A 95 -3.18 17.06 -3.44
C ASP A 95 -1.82 17.29 -2.78
N LEU A 96 -1.21 16.25 -2.19
CA LEU A 96 0.12 16.29 -1.60
C LEU A 96 1.15 15.42 -2.34
N ASP A 97 0.72 14.70 -3.38
CA ASP A 97 1.48 13.63 -4.03
C ASP A 97 2.10 12.64 -3.00
N ALA A 98 1.31 12.28 -2.00
CA ALA A 98 1.80 11.64 -0.77
C ALA A 98 1.05 10.36 -0.40
N MET A 99 1.58 9.60 0.56
CA MET A 99 0.93 8.43 1.14
C MET A 99 0.51 8.70 2.58
N GLY A 100 -0.66 8.23 2.97
CA GLY A 100 -1.10 8.11 4.36
C GLY A 100 -1.28 6.64 4.75
N VAL A 101 -1.27 6.37 6.04
CA VAL A 101 -1.58 5.04 6.60
C VAL A 101 -2.53 5.20 7.78
N VAL A 102 -3.60 4.43 7.81
CA VAL A 102 -4.60 4.48 8.88
C VAL A 102 -4.93 3.08 9.38
N SER A 103 -4.94 2.90 10.70
CA SER A 103 -5.33 1.66 11.35
C SER A 103 -6.86 1.51 11.41
N ARG A 104 -7.32 0.26 11.50
CA ARG A 104 -8.73 -0.07 11.72
C ARG A 104 -9.27 0.47 13.07
N GLY A 105 -8.38 0.63 14.05
CA GLY A 105 -8.74 1.12 15.39
C GLY A 105 -9.00 2.62 15.45
N TYR A 106 -8.54 3.38 14.45
CA TYR A 106 -8.79 4.82 14.37
C TYR A 106 -10.19 5.12 13.81
N PHE A 107 -10.98 5.86 14.57
CA PHE A 107 -12.37 6.20 14.24
C PHE A 107 -12.56 7.63 13.72
N GLY A 108 -11.53 8.47 13.75
CA GLY A 108 -11.59 9.82 13.21
C GLY A 108 -11.46 9.86 11.69
N ASP A 109 -11.50 11.07 11.15
CA ASP A 109 -11.26 11.30 9.74
C ASP A 109 -9.75 11.32 9.44
N THR A 110 -9.40 10.77 8.29
CA THR A 110 -8.08 10.97 7.67
C THR A 110 -8.02 12.35 7.01
N PRO A 111 -6.85 12.83 6.56
CA PRO A 111 -6.75 14.08 5.79
C PRO A 111 -7.63 14.14 4.53
N LEU A 112 -8.05 12.98 4.00
CA LEU A 112 -9.01 12.89 2.89
C LEU A 112 -10.47 13.17 3.31
N GLY A 113 -10.73 13.51 4.57
CA GLY A 113 -12.07 13.75 5.10
C GLY A 113 -12.95 12.50 5.17
N ILE A 114 -12.33 11.30 5.22
CA ILE A 114 -13.04 10.04 5.36
C ILE A 114 -12.42 9.16 6.45
N PRO A 115 -13.23 8.40 7.21
CA PRO A 115 -12.74 7.48 8.21
C PRO A 115 -12.33 6.14 7.58
N PHE A 116 -11.59 5.32 8.33
CA PHE A 116 -11.15 3.98 7.91
C PHE A 116 -12.33 3.13 7.39
N ALA A 117 -13.48 3.15 8.06
CA ALA A 117 -14.63 2.31 7.68
C ALA A 117 -15.14 2.62 6.26
N LYS A 118 -15.17 3.91 5.87
CA LYS A 118 -15.57 4.33 4.53
C LYS A 118 -14.52 3.96 3.49
N MET A 119 -13.23 4.16 3.81
CA MET A 119 -12.13 3.72 2.95
C MET A 119 -12.13 2.21 2.73
N ALA A 120 -12.36 1.44 3.80
CA ALA A 120 -12.44 -0.01 3.75
C ALA A 120 -13.59 -0.50 2.86
N ALA A 121 -14.74 0.19 2.89
CA ALA A 121 -15.87 -0.12 2.02
C ALA A 121 -15.55 0.08 0.53
N ILE A 122 -14.76 1.11 0.19
CA ILE A 122 -14.33 1.41 -1.19
C ILE A 122 -13.34 0.36 -1.69
N MET A 123 -12.32 0.03 -0.88
CA MET A 123 -11.17 -0.74 -1.36
C MET A 123 -11.35 -2.28 -1.29
N SER A 124 -12.35 -2.76 -0.53
CA SER A 124 -12.63 -4.19 -0.32
C SER A 124 -13.37 -4.83 -1.51
N GLY A 125 -13.76 -6.10 -1.37
CA GLY A 125 -14.60 -6.78 -2.37
C GLY A 125 -13.85 -7.54 -3.46
N GLY A 126 -12.52 -7.39 -3.52
CA GLY A 126 -11.68 -8.09 -4.50
C GLY A 126 -11.50 -7.33 -5.81
N SER A 127 -11.78 -6.02 -5.81
CA SER A 127 -11.45 -5.11 -6.91
C SER A 127 -10.06 -4.50 -6.71
N GLN A 128 -9.42 -4.09 -7.82
CA GLN A 128 -8.15 -3.36 -7.80
C GLN A 128 -8.45 -1.86 -7.78
N ASN A 129 -8.03 -1.18 -6.71
CA ASN A 129 -8.33 0.23 -6.47
C ASN A 129 -7.02 1.02 -6.38
N ASN A 130 -6.61 1.66 -7.48
CA ASN A 130 -5.38 2.46 -7.52
C ASN A 130 -5.41 3.54 -6.43
N GLY A 131 -4.30 3.71 -5.73
CA GLY A 131 -4.18 4.63 -4.60
C GLY A 131 -4.61 4.03 -3.25
N PHE A 132 -5.17 2.82 -3.19
CA PHE A 132 -5.60 2.21 -1.93
C PHE A 132 -5.14 0.75 -1.80
N MET A 133 -4.45 0.44 -0.70
CA MET A 133 -3.99 -0.93 -0.43
C MET A 133 -4.06 -1.26 1.06
N GLY A 134 -4.66 -2.40 1.39
CA GLY A 134 -4.68 -2.92 2.74
C GLY A 134 -3.28 -3.31 3.19
N THR A 135 -3.05 -3.31 4.49
CA THR A 135 -1.81 -3.78 5.08
C THR A 135 -2.07 -4.31 6.49
N SER A 136 -1.08 -5.01 7.04
CA SER A 136 -1.06 -5.39 8.45
C SER A 136 -0.04 -4.55 9.21
N VAL A 137 -0.20 -4.44 10.53
CA VAL A 137 0.80 -3.78 11.39
C VAL A 137 2.18 -4.41 11.17
N ARG A 138 2.21 -5.75 11.05
CA ARG A 138 3.44 -6.50 10.76
C ARG A 138 3.99 -6.25 9.37
N ALA A 139 3.15 -6.02 8.36
CA ALA A 139 3.60 -5.74 7.00
C ALA A 139 4.22 -4.34 6.87
N ILE A 140 3.75 -3.35 7.65
CA ILE A 140 4.34 -2.00 7.69
C ILE A 140 5.82 -2.05 8.11
N ARG A 141 6.19 -3.02 8.97
CA ARG A 141 7.57 -3.24 9.42
C ARG A 141 8.48 -3.91 8.39
N MET A 142 7.95 -4.33 7.25
CA MET A 142 8.74 -5.05 6.26
C MET A 142 9.62 -4.08 5.46
N LYS A 143 10.83 -4.52 5.11
CA LYS A 143 11.83 -3.70 4.41
C LYS A 143 11.34 -3.08 3.09
N ARG A 144 10.36 -3.72 2.44
CA ARG A 144 9.80 -3.28 1.14
C ARG A 144 8.42 -2.61 1.28
N PHE A 145 8.07 -2.14 2.47
CA PHE A 145 6.84 -1.38 2.69
C PHE A 145 6.80 -0.16 1.77
N LEU A 146 5.78 -0.10 0.90
CA LEU A 146 5.55 0.95 -0.09
C LEU A 146 6.77 1.33 -0.95
N GLN A 147 7.72 0.39 -1.16
CA GLN A 147 8.95 0.67 -1.92
C GLN A 147 8.68 1.25 -3.31
N GLY A 148 7.63 0.78 -3.97
CA GLY A 148 7.15 1.28 -5.25
C GLY A 148 6.76 2.74 -5.23
N ASP A 149 6.23 3.20 -4.09
CA ASP A 149 5.71 4.54 -3.89
C ASP A 149 6.70 5.46 -3.15
N GLY A 150 7.94 5.03 -2.91
CA GLY A 150 8.95 5.84 -2.18
C GLY A 150 9.15 5.47 -0.71
N GLY A 151 8.43 4.46 -0.23
CA GLY A 151 8.51 3.97 1.15
C GLY A 151 8.20 5.07 2.16
N TRP A 152 8.87 5.03 3.32
CA TRP A 152 8.67 6.03 4.37
C TRP A 152 8.94 7.48 3.95
N ASN A 153 9.73 7.74 2.91
CA ASN A 153 9.99 9.10 2.44
C ASN A 153 8.76 9.79 1.81
N ARG A 154 7.72 9.03 1.48
CA ARG A 154 6.47 9.57 0.91
C ARG A 154 5.28 9.38 1.85
N VAL A 155 5.46 8.75 3.00
CA VAL A 155 4.42 8.64 4.03
C VAL A 155 4.40 9.94 4.83
N VAL A 156 3.28 10.67 4.79
CA VAL A 156 3.17 12.01 5.40
C VAL A 156 2.20 12.07 6.57
N TRP A 157 1.32 11.07 6.70
CA TRP A 157 0.32 11.02 7.76
C TRP A 157 0.10 9.58 8.22
N VAL A 158 0.12 9.36 9.53
CA VAL A 158 -0.19 8.08 10.17
C VAL A 158 -0.98 8.34 11.44
N ASP A 159 -2.04 7.57 11.72
CA ASP A 159 -2.76 7.73 13.00
C ASP A 159 -1.81 7.49 14.18
N LYS A 160 -1.97 8.26 15.26
CA LYS A 160 -1.01 8.32 16.37
C LYS A 160 -0.75 6.96 16.99
N GLU A 161 -1.81 6.19 17.25
CA GLU A 161 -1.68 4.86 17.87
C GLU A 161 -0.85 3.93 17.00
N LEU A 162 -1.15 3.87 15.69
CA LEU A 162 -0.36 3.09 14.75
C LEU A 162 1.08 3.60 14.64
N LYS A 163 1.30 4.92 14.58
CA LYS A 163 2.62 5.53 14.48
C LYS A 163 3.51 5.14 15.67
N VAL A 164 2.97 5.20 16.88
CA VAL A 164 3.65 4.73 18.10
C VAL A 164 3.90 3.23 18.03
N GLN A 165 2.89 2.46 17.61
CA GLN A 165 3.01 1.02 17.50
C GLN A 165 4.16 0.62 16.58
N VAL A 166 4.30 1.26 15.41
CA VAL A 166 5.31 0.92 14.38
C VAL A 166 6.57 1.79 14.41
N ALA A 167 6.82 2.51 15.51
CA ALA A 167 7.92 3.48 15.61
C ALA A 167 9.29 2.90 15.23
N ASP A 168 9.60 1.66 15.63
CA ASP A 168 10.84 0.95 15.30
C ASP A 168 11.04 0.63 13.80
N ALA A 169 9.98 0.74 12.99
CA ALA A 169 10.05 0.58 11.55
C ALA A 169 10.21 1.90 10.79
N ILE A 170 9.94 3.04 11.43
CA ILE A 170 10.06 4.38 10.84
C ILE A 170 11.52 4.82 10.98
N PRO A 171 12.19 5.31 9.92
CA PRO A 171 13.50 5.92 10.05
C PRO A 171 13.48 7.07 11.07
N GLU A 172 14.47 7.10 11.96
CA GLU A 172 14.52 8.03 13.09
C GLU A 172 14.39 9.48 12.63
N GLU A 173 15.01 9.83 11.51
CA GLU A 173 14.97 11.16 10.91
C GLU A 173 13.62 11.59 10.33
N LEU A 174 12.68 10.63 10.18
CA LEU A 174 11.35 10.85 9.63
C LEU A 174 10.25 10.83 10.68
N TYR A 175 10.48 10.22 11.85
CA TYR A 175 9.43 10.01 12.84
C TYR A 175 8.71 11.32 13.21
N ASP A 176 9.46 12.39 13.52
CA ASP A 176 8.89 13.71 13.88
C ASP A 176 8.40 14.53 12.67
N LYS A 177 8.58 14.02 11.45
CA LYS A 177 8.20 14.69 10.21
C LYS A 177 6.92 14.14 9.58
N ILE A 178 6.38 13.05 10.13
CA ILE A 178 5.11 12.44 9.73
C ILE A 178 4.01 12.98 10.63
N ALA A 179 2.97 13.58 10.06
CA ALA A 179 1.85 14.11 10.82
C ALA A 179 0.97 12.99 11.41
N THR A 180 0.25 13.32 12.48
CA THR A 180 -0.85 12.53 13.04
C THR A 180 -2.13 13.37 13.08
N GLU A 181 -3.24 12.79 13.52
CA GLU A 181 -4.48 13.50 13.81
C GLU A 181 -4.34 14.61 14.86
N GLU A 182 -3.29 14.61 15.69
CA GLU A 182 -3.02 15.69 16.66
C GLU A 182 -2.30 16.88 16.03
N ASP A 183 -1.62 16.65 14.90
CA ASP A 183 -0.86 17.67 14.18
C ASP A 183 -1.68 18.33 13.08
N ALA A 184 -2.46 17.52 12.34
CA ALA A 184 -3.24 17.96 11.18
C ALA A 184 -4.40 17.00 10.86
N LEU A 185 -5.57 17.58 10.57
CA LEU A 185 -6.80 16.85 10.25
C LEU A 185 -7.24 17.00 8.78
N ASP A 186 -6.69 17.99 8.07
CA ASP A 186 -7.00 18.26 6.66
C ASP A 186 -5.74 18.43 5.80
N ILE A 187 -5.92 18.46 4.48
CA ILE A 187 -4.84 18.52 3.51
C ILE A 187 -3.97 19.77 3.69
N ASP A 188 -4.58 20.93 3.96
CA ASP A 188 -3.87 22.20 4.08
C ASP A 188 -2.99 22.22 5.34
N GLN A 189 -3.52 21.72 6.46
CA GLN A 189 -2.78 21.56 7.71
C GLN A 189 -1.61 20.58 7.54
N VAL A 190 -1.83 19.44 6.86
CA VAL A 190 -0.75 18.49 6.58
C VAL A 190 0.31 19.16 5.70
N LYS A 191 -0.08 19.89 4.65
CA LYS A 191 0.86 20.62 3.78
C LYS A 191 1.74 21.57 4.59
N GLN A 192 1.14 22.37 5.47
CA GLN A 192 1.85 23.31 6.33
C GLN A 192 2.84 22.59 7.26
N PHE A 193 2.40 21.51 7.92
CA PHE A 193 3.24 20.71 8.80
C PHE A 193 4.47 20.14 8.06
N LEU A 194 4.28 19.62 6.85
CA LEU A 194 5.37 19.03 6.05
C LEU A 194 6.43 20.06 5.66
N VAL A 195 6.01 21.29 5.35
CA VAL A 195 6.93 22.41 5.06
C VAL A 195 7.70 22.81 6.32
N GLU A 196 7.00 22.97 7.46
CA GLU A 196 7.62 23.35 8.74
C GLU A 196 8.64 22.32 9.22
N LYS A 197 8.28 21.03 9.17
CA LYS A 197 9.14 19.91 9.60
C LYS A 197 10.19 19.52 8.56
N LYS A 198 10.21 20.16 7.38
CA LYS A 198 11.11 19.84 6.26
C LYS A 198 11.06 18.34 5.94
N HIS A 199 9.85 17.83 5.72
CA HIS A 199 9.64 16.45 5.30
C HIS A 199 10.27 16.21 3.92
N PRO A 200 10.96 15.08 3.65
CA PRO A 200 11.67 14.87 2.38
C PRO A 200 10.80 14.99 1.12
N ILE A 201 9.48 14.86 1.26
CA ILE A 201 8.54 15.00 0.15
C ILE A 201 8.62 16.37 -0.53
N THR A 202 8.86 17.43 0.25
CA THR A 202 8.89 18.82 -0.23
C THR A 202 10.09 19.11 -1.13
N GLU A 203 11.14 18.31 -1.04
CA GLU A 203 12.36 18.43 -1.85
C GLU A 203 12.44 17.37 -2.95
N LYS A 204 12.02 16.12 -2.66
CA LYS A 204 12.21 14.98 -3.57
C LYS A 204 11.08 14.80 -4.58
N TYR A 205 9.85 15.14 -4.21
CA TYR A 205 8.65 14.83 -5.02
C TYR A 205 7.93 16.10 -5.50
N TRP A 206 7.90 17.14 -4.66
CA TRP A 206 7.31 18.42 -5.04
C TRP A 206 8.19 19.16 -6.05
N LYS A 207 7.57 19.86 -7.00
CA LYS A 207 8.27 20.70 -7.98
C LYS A 207 8.04 22.16 -7.61
N MET A 208 9.14 22.92 -7.49
CA MET A 208 9.10 24.33 -7.05
C MET A 208 8.39 24.54 -5.70
N GLY A 209 8.46 23.55 -4.80
CA GLY A 209 7.81 23.60 -3.49
C GLY A 209 6.32 23.29 -3.50
N GLU A 210 5.77 22.83 -4.62
CA GLU A 210 4.35 22.48 -4.77
C GLU A 210 4.15 21.00 -5.17
N PRO A 211 3.12 20.33 -4.63
CA PRO A 211 2.76 18.96 -5.03
C PRO A 211 2.47 18.84 -6.53
N VAL A 212 2.90 17.74 -7.14
CA VAL A 212 2.57 17.41 -8.53
C VAL A 212 1.57 16.27 -8.52
N MET A 213 0.30 16.60 -8.71
CA MET A 213 -0.77 15.60 -8.71
C MET A 213 -0.57 14.57 -9.82
N MET A 214 -0.53 13.29 -9.43
CA MET A 214 -0.67 12.17 -10.35
C MET A 214 -2.13 11.89 -10.68
N THR A 215 -2.45 11.76 -11.97
CA THR A 215 -3.76 11.30 -12.43
C THR A 215 -3.82 9.77 -12.32
N LEU A 216 -4.70 9.26 -11.45
CA LEU A 216 -4.92 7.83 -11.32
C LEU A 216 -5.98 7.34 -12.32
N PRO A 217 -5.80 6.17 -12.96
CA PRO A 217 -6.86 5.53 -13.73
C PRO A 217 -8.06 5.19 -12.83
N GLY A 218 -9.26 5.24 -13.41
CA GLY A 218 -10.48 4.83 -12.73
C GLY A 218 -10.46 3.35 -12.30
N PRO A 219 -11.40 2.92 -11.44
CA PRO A 219 -11.48 1.52 -11.01
C PRO A 219 -11.63 0.57 -12.20
N GLY A 220 -10.66 -0.33 -12.38
CA GLY A 220 -10.63 -1.31 -13.47
C GLY A 220 -10.10 -0.79 -14.81
N GLU A 221 -9.70 0.48 -14.90
CA GLU A 221 -9.01 1.02 -16.07
C GLU A 221 -7.52 0.65 -16.05
N ASP A 222 -6.98 0.36 -17.23
CA ASP A 222 -5.56 0.10 -17.41
C ASP A 222 -4.78 1.42 -17.34
N TRP A 223 -3.59 1.40 -16.71
CA TRP A 223 -2.67 2.53 -16.77
C TRP A 223 -2.17 2.74 -18.21
N PRO A 224 -1.96 3.99 -18.66
CA PRO A 224 -1.48 4.27 -20.01
C PRO A 224 -0.10 3.62 -20.27
N ASP A 225 0.11 3.14 -21.49
CA ASP A 225 1.26 2.28 -21.86
C ASP A 225 2.64 2.94 -21.61
N ALA A 226 2.73 4.28 -21.61
CA ALA A 226 3.96 5.03 -21.39
C ALA A 226 4.53 4.87 -19.96
N ASP A 227 3.66 4.68 -18.96
CA ASP A 227 4.09 4.58 -17.56
C ASP A 227 4.78 3.23 -17.27
N ILE A 228 4.68 2.25 -18.15
CA ILE A 228 5.30 0.93 -17.96
C ILE A 228 6.81 0.97 -18.28
N ALA A 229 7.25 1.90 -19.14
CA ALA A 229 8.62 1.95 -19.66
C ALA A 229 9.56 2.92 -18.91
N GLU A 230 9.04 3.97 -18.28
CA GLU A 230 9.89 5.04 -17.69
C GLU A 230 10.41 4.75 -16.27
N GLU A 231 9.97 3.67 -15.61
CA GLU A 231 10.37 3.32 -14.24
C GLU A 231 11.08 1.95 -14.10
N ALA A 232 11.58 1.41 -15.21
CA ALA A 232 12.35 0.15 -15.26
C ALA A 232 13.85 0.38 -15.03
#